data_AF-A0A2T7V8K8-F1
#
_entry.id   AF-A0A2T7V8K8-F1
#
_cell.length_a   1.000
_cell.length_b   1.000
_cell.length_c   1.000
_cell.angle_alpha   90.00
_cell.angle_beta   90.00
_cell.angle_gamma   90.00
#
_symmetry.space_group_name_H-M   'P 1'
#
loop_
_entity.id
_entity.type
_entity.pdbx_description
1 polymer ?
#
loop_
_entity_poly.entity_id
_entity_poly.type
_entity_poly.pdbx_seq_one_letter_code
_entity_poly.pdbx_strand_id
1 'polypeptide(L)' 'MSGGEIGMLVLETVLRIRREHASGKAIKAIARDLHLSRKVVRKAIRAPEAD' A
#
# COMPACT_ATOMS: atom_id res chain seq x y z
N MET A 1 9.34 -17.41 -12.03
CA MET A 1 8.82 -16.12 -11.52
C MET A 1 7.80 -16.46 -10.44
N SER A 2 7.83 -16.04 -9.19
CA SER A 2 8.46 -14.90 -8.54
C SER A 2 8.70 -15.32 -7.09
N GLY A 3 9.97 -15.56 -6.74
CA GLY A 3 10.43 -15.69 -5.36
C GLY A 3 10.91 -14.34 -4.84
N GLY A 4 10.21 -13.24 -5.17
CA GLY A 4 10.49 -11.91 -4.66
C GLY A 4 10.04 -11.77 -3.20
N GLU A 5 10.80 -12.39 -2.29
CA GLU A 5 11.35 -11.68 -1.13
C GLU A 5 10.34 -10.82 -0.34
N ILE A 6 9.43 -11.46 0.39
CA ILE A 6 9.15 -11.43 1.85
C ILE A 6 9.40 -10.12 2.66
N GLY A 7 10.14 -9.14 2.14
CA GLY A 7 10.38 -7.81 2.68
C GLY A 7 10.56 -6.75 1.58
N MET A 8 9.67 -6.71 0.57
CA MET A 8 9.50 -5.49 -0.23
C MET A 8 9.20 -4.36 0.77
N LEU A 9 10.23 -3.54 1.00
CA LEU A 9 10.37 -2.57 2.09
C LEU A 9 8.99 -2.01 2.46
N VAL A 10 8.58 -2.08 3.73
CA VAL A 10 7.28 -1.54 4.20
C VAL A 10 6.97 -0.18 3.53
N LEU A 11 8.01 0.62 3.32
CA LEU A 11 8.00 1.86 2.57
C LEU A 11 7.52 1.75 1.10
N GLU A 12 8.01 0.81 0.28
CA GLU A 12 7.59 0.66 -1.12
C GLU A 12 6.10 0.34 -1.22
N THR A 13 5.59 -0.58 -0.39
CA THR A 13 4.17 -0.92 -0.34
C THR A 13 3.34 0.29 0.11
N VAL A 14 3.79 1.02 1.14
CA VAL A 14 3.12 2.24 1.62
C VAL A 14 3.13 3.33 0.56
N LEU A 15 4.26 3.56 -0.11
CA LEU A 15 4.40 4.54 -1.20
C LEU A 15 3.52 4.19 -2.39
N ARG A 16 3.39 2.91 -2.73
CA ARG A 16 2.48 2.46 -3.79
C ARG A 16 1.02 2.71 -3.39
N ILE A 17 0.63 2.36 -2.17
CA ILE A 17 -0.71 2.67 -1.64
C ILE A 17 -0.99 4.18 -1.69
N ARG A 18 -0.05 5.03 -1.25
CA ARG A 18 -0.21 6.49 -1.24
C ARG A 18 -0.32 7.04 -2.66
N ARG A 19 0.47 6.56 -3.61
CA ARG A 19 0.40 6.97 -5.03
C ARG A 19 -0.95 6.62 -5.66
N GLU A 20 -1.42 5.39 -5.49
CA GLU A 20 -2.72 4.97 -6.01
C GLU A 20 -3.87 5.72 -5.34
N HIS A 21 -3.76 6.03 -4.05
CA HIS A 21 -4.75 6.84 -3.37
C HIS A 21 -4.73 8.31 -3.85
N ALA A 22 -3.54 8.88 -4.08
CA ALA A 22 -3.37 10.23 -4.59
C ALA A 22 -3.88 10.38 -6.04
N SER A 23 -3.88 9.31 -6.84
CA SER A 23 -4.51 9.30 -8.16
C SER A 23 -6.04 9.16 -8.12
N GLY A 24 -6.64 9.14 -6.92
CA GLY A 24 -8.09 9.09 -6.72
C GLY A 24 -8.68 7.68 -6.70
N LYS A 25 -7.87 6.61 -6.72
CA LYS A 25 -8.43 5.26 -6.59
C LYS A 25 -9.04 5.05 -5.21
N ALA A 26 -10.22 4.40 -5.21
CA ALA A 26 -10.88 4.00 -3.98
C ALA A 26 -10.06 2.97 -3.20
N ILE A 27 -10.08 3.05 -1.87
CA ILE A 27 -9.44 2.09 -0.94
C ILE A 27 -9.79 0.62 -1.28
N LYS A 28 -11.03 0.37 -1.71
CA LYS A 28 -11.50 -0.98 -2.09
C LYS A 28 -10.79 -1.51 -3.34
N ALA A 29 -10.49 -0.65 -4.31
CA ALA A 29 -9.76 -1.02 -5.52
C ALA A 29 -8.30 -1.31 -5.16
N ILE A 30 -7.64 -0.40 -4.42
CA ILE A 30 -6.25 -0.56 -3.97
C ILE A 30 -6.07 -1.86 -3.17
N ALA A 31 -7.00 -2.15 -2.25
CA ALA A 31 -6.98 -3.38 -1.46
C ALA A 31 -7.09 -4.65 -2.33
N ARG A 32 -7.85 -4.62 -3.43
CA ARG A 32 -7.97 -5.75 -4.36
C ARG A 32 -6.74 -5.87 -5.23
N ASP A 33 -6.27 -4.78 -5.82
CA ASP A 33 -5.10 -4.77 -6.71
C ASP A 33 -3.85 -5.27 -5.96
N LEU A 34 -3.66 -4.83 -4.71
CA LEU A 34 -2.49 -5.17 -3.89
C LEU A 34 -2.71 -6.42 -3.01
N HIS A 35 -3.89 -7.05 -3.06
CA HIS A 35 -4.23 -8.21 -2.22
C HIS A 35 -4.04 -7.95 -0.71
N LEU A 36 -4.30 -6.72 -0.28
CA LEU A 36 -4.15 -6.26 1.09
C LEU A 36 -5.49 -6.12 1.80
N SER A 37 -5.49 -6.25 3.13
CA SER A 37 -6.66 -5.87 3.91
C SER A 37 -6.90 -4.35 3.82
N ARG A 38 -8.17 -3.94 3.79
CA ARG A 38 -8.54 -2.51 3.82
C ARG A 38 -7.99 -1.79 5.05
N LYS A 39 -7.75 -2.52 6.15
CA LYS A 39 -7.14 -1.99 7.38
C LYS A 39 -5.69 -1.57 7.13
N VAL A 40 -4.91 -2.38 6.43
CA VAL A 40 -3.51 -2.06 6.06
C VAL A 40 -3.46 -0.85 5.14
N VAL A 41 -4.32 -0.81 4.11
CA VAL A 41 -4.41 0.34 3.20
C VAL A 41 -4.73 1.64 3.96
N ARG A 42 -5.70 1.60 4.88
CA ARG A 42 -6.04 2.75 5.72
C ARG A 42 -4.91 3.17 6.65
N LYS A 43 -4.15 2.21 7.19
CA LYS A 43 -2.98 2.51 8.04
C LYS A 43 -1.87 3.17 7.22
N ALA A 44 -1.60 2.68 6.01
CA ALA A 44 -0.59 3.25 5.11
C ALA A 44 -0.92 4.68 4.66
N ILE A 45 -2.20 5.02 4.44
CA ILE A 45 -2.63 6.38 4.11
C ILE A 45 -2.49 7.33 5.31
N ARG A 46 -2.71 6.83 6.53
CA ARG A 46 -2.71 7.63 7.78
C ARG A 46 -1.37 7.69 8.49
N ALA A 47 -0.40 6.86 8.10
CA ALA A 47 0.92 6.87 8.72
C ALA A 47 1.61 8.20 8.41
N PRO A 48 2.09 8.95 9.42
CA PRO A 48 3.00 10.07 9.19
C PRO A 48 4.27 9.55 8.49
N GLU A 49 4.95 10.40 7.73
CA GLU A 49 6.28 10.04 7.21
C GLU A 49 7.18 9.74 8.41
N ALA A 50 7.84 8.59 8.40
CA ALA A 50 8.78 8.25 9.46
C ALA A 50 9.97 9.20 9.33
N ASP A 51 10.17 10.05 10.35
CA ASP A 51 11.40 10.83 10.57
C ASP A 51 12.65 9.93 10.63
#